data_AF-A0A831VU66-F1
#
_entry.id   AF-A0A831VU66-F1
#
_cell.length_a   1.000
_cell.length_b   1.000
_cell.length_c   1.000
_cell.angle_alpha   90.00
_cell.angle_beta   90.00
_cell.angle_gamma   90.00
#
_symmetry.space_group_name_H-M   'P 1'
#
loop_
_entity.id
_entity.type
_entity.pdbx_description
1 polymer ?
#
loop_
_entity_poly.entity_id
_entity_poly.type
_entity_poly.pdbx_seq_one_letter_code
_entity_poly.pdbx_strand_id
1 'polypeptide(L)'
;MLPTTFRARKIEKIDTQWQAAFNDYWPAYKVWYGQKKRDDINPSALKQGQRQLAAVMPEMQPLYERFLEATNDCPVAAQFLTGYQPPAYLVSCSQAVLLNDEPLLIRNYDLSPDISENLLSQSNWLGQEVIGTNECLWGLNDGMNKSGLVASLTFGGSNKVGKGFGIPFIMCYVLQTCENVKQAIKVLQRIPSHMAYNVTLVDRQGDFATVMLAPDQPAIVTRERCITNHQTKVTWPQQAVFSKTLERKQFLDELLTGDTMSEQPLRNAFLAPPLLSGNYTQQFGTVYTAVYKPLSGTMAYHWPGEKAWQHGFADFRETTKTVRLGQQTNPGKQADPVMAPAALVGHADSDHSLPATIRQQLLQGLVYLPASVVGQPDALQKLKKILRSENSFSWQDYAEQIAEVWYYPAS
;
A
#
# COMPACT_ATOMS: atom_id res chain seq x y z
N MET A 1 -0.16 -15.15 13.59
CA MET A 1 -0.50 -13.86 12.96
C MET A 1 -1.63 -13.21 13.73
N LEU A 2 -1.48 -11.91 14.01
CA LEU A 2 -2.41 -11.15 14.82
C LEU A 2 -3.70 -10.85 14.03
N PRO A 3 -4.86 -10.84 14.70
CA PRO A 3 -6.10 -10.36 14.08
C PRO A 3 -5.96 -8.88 13.68
N THR A 4 -6.28 -8.54 12.44
CA THR A 4 -6.28 -7.16 11.94
C THR A 4 -7.72 -6.65 11.88
N THR A 5 -7.96 -5.48 12.47
CA THR A 5 -9.32 -4.91 12.59
C THR A 5 -9.48 -3.70 11.69
N PHE A 6 -10.45 -3.78 10.79
CA PHE A 6 -10.87 -2.71 9.90
C PHE A 6 -12.10 -2.00 10.45
N ARG A 7 -12.18 -0.68 10.26
CA ARG A 7 -13.28 0.16 10.73
C ARG A 7 -13.87 0.96 9.57
N ALA A 8 -15.19 0.98 9.47
CA ALA A 8 -15.93 1.85 8.56
C ALA A 8 -16.58 2.96 9.38
N ARG A 9 -16.33 4.23 9.04
CA ARG A 9 -16.86 5.40 9.77
C ARG A 9 -17.43 6.44 8.81
N LYS A 10 -18.48 7.14 9.21
CA LYS A 10 -18.92 8.36 8.54
C LYS A 10 -18.17 9.55 9.13
N ILE A 11 -17.55 10.35 8.28
CA ILE A 11 -16.72 11.50 8.65
C ILE A 11 -17.19 12.72 7.85
N GLU A 12 -18.34 13.26 8.24
CA GLU A 12 -18.91 14.49 7.67
C GLU A 12 -18.43 15.72 8.45
N LYS A 13 -18.40 15.61 9.79
CA LYS A 13 -18.06 16.70 10.69
C LYS A 13 -16.60 16.61 11.15
N ILE A 14 -15.84 17.66 10.86
CA ILE A 14 -14.40 17.71 11.18
C ILE A 14 -14.16 17.84 12.70
N ASP A 15 -14.93 18.68 13.37
CA ASP A 15 -14.82 19.02 14.79
C ASP A 15 -15.14 17.86 15.76
N THR A 16 -15.75 16.78 15.26
CA THR A 16 -16.25 15.68 16.08
C THR A 16 -15.82 14.33 15.51
N GLN A 17 -16.30 13.97 14.32
CA GLN A 17 -16.05 12.65 13.73
C GLN A 17 -14.61 12.50 13.23
N TRP A 18 -14.09 13.51 12.52
CA TRP A 18 -12.69 13.47 12.08
C TRP A 18 -11.74 13.62 13.27
N GLN A 19 -12.04 14.51 14.23
CA GLN A 19 -11.24 14.65 15.45
C GLN A 19 -11.13 13.32 16.23
N ALA A 20 -12.20 12.53 16.29
CA ALA A 20 -12.13 11.18 16.88
C ALA A 20 -11.17 10.26 16.13
N ALA A 21 -11.21 10.24 14.79
CA ALA A 21 -10.24 9.49 13.98
C ALA A 21 -8.81 10.04 14.19
N PHE A 22 -8.63 11.36 14.22
CA PHE A 22 -7.35 11.98 14.53
C PHE A 22 -6.79 11.49 15.86
N ASN A 23 -7.60 11.48 16.93
CA ASN A 23 -7.15 11.01 18.25
C ASN A 23 -6.75 9.53 18.25
N ASP A 24 -7.42 8.68 17.47
CA ASP A 24 -7.09 7.26 17.35
C ASP A 24 -5.76 7.02 16.63
N TYR A 25 -5.47 7.77 15.56
CA TYR A 25 -4.36 7.47 14.63
C TYR A 25 -3.16 8.42 14.73
N TRP A 26 -3.37 9.66 15.19
CA TRP A 26 -2.32 10.68 15.26
C TRP A 26 -1.11 10.30 16.12
N PRO A 27 -1.24 9.61 17.27
CA PRO A 27 -0.06 9.24 18.07
C PRO A 27 1.00 8.47 17.26
N ALA A 28 0.57 7.52 16.42
CA ALA A 28 1.47 6.76 15.55
C ALA A 28 2.08 7.65 14.45
N TYR A 29 1.25 8.46 13.77
CA TYR A 29 1.73 9.38 12.73
C TYR A 29 2.71 10.43 13.28
N LYS A 30 2.47 10.97 14.46
CA LYS A 30 3.34 11.94 15.12
C LYS A 30 4.72 11.36 15.39
N VAL A 31 4.78 10.12 15.89
CA VAL A 31 6.05 9.40 16.12
C VAL A 31 6.78 9.17 14.80
N TRP A 32 6.10 8.60 13.80
CA TRP A 32 6.68 8.35 12.47
C TRP A 32 7.18 9.63 11.80
N TYR A 33 6.36 10.68 11.78
CA TYR A 33 6.70 11.96 11.16
C TYR A 33 7.86 12.63 11.91
N GLY A 34 7.80 12.67 13.25
CA GLY A 34 8.88 13.23 14.08
C GLY A 34 10.21 12.52 13.89
N GLN A 35 10.23 11.18 13.80
CA GLN A 35 11.45 10.41 13.57
C GLN A 35 12.08 10.66 12.20
N LYS A 36 11.26 10.93 11.18
CA LYS A 36 11.72 11.05 9.78
C LYS A 36 11.92 12.50 9.31
N LYS A 37 11.30 13.47 9.97
CA LYS A 37 11.25 14.89 9.57
C LYS A 37 11.70 15.85 10.66
N ARG A 38 12.33 15.39 11.75
CA ARG A 38 12.61 16.19 12.95
C ARG A 38 13.10 17.60 12.65
N ASP A 39 14.16 17.73 11.86
CA ASP A 39 14.80 19.02 11.56
C ASP A 39 13.98 19.87 10.57
N ASP A 40 13.15 19.21 9.77
CA ASP A 40 12.22 19.83 8.82
C ASP A 40 10.91 20.28 9.48
N ILE A 41 10.63 19.93 10.74
CA ILE A 41 9.45 20.40 11.47
C ILE A 41 9.77 21.79 12.04
N ASN A 42 9.46 22.82 11.27
CA ASN A 42 9.78 24.19 11.62
C ASN A 42 8.83 25.20 10.96
N PRO A 43 8.74 26.44 11.46
CA PRO A 43 7.82 27.45 10.92
C PRO A 43 8.02 27.78 9.43
N SER A 44 9.25 27.68 8.91
CA SER A 44 9.56 27.96 7.51
C SER A 44 8.97 26.88 6.59
N ALA A 45 9.20 25.61 6.93
CA ALA A 45 8.65 24.46 6.20
C ALA A 45 7.12 24.42 6.25
N LEU A 46 6.52 24.70 7.42
CA LEU A 46 5.07 24.84 7.56
C LEU A 46 4.51 25.92 6.63
N LYS A 47 5.09 27.13 6.66
CA LYS A 47 4.66 28.24 5.79
C LYS A 47 4.82 27.91 4.32
N GLN A 48 5.87 27.18 3.95
CA GLN A 48 6.05 26.68 2.59
C GLN A 48 4.95 25.69 2.21
N GLY A 49 4.64 24.72 3.07
CA GLY A 49 3.57 23.74 2.83
C GLY A 49 2.21 24.39 2.66
N GLN A 50 1.86 25.35 3.51
CA GLN A 50 0.62 26.12 3.42
C GLN A 50 0.55 26.93 2.11
N ARG A 51 1.65 27.61 1.74
CA ARG A 51 1.72 28.35 0.46
C ARG A 51 1.53 27.42 -0.73
N GLN A 52 2.14 26.24 -0.71
CA GLN A 52 2.02 25.27 -1.79
C GLN A 52 0.60 24.71 -1.86
N LEU A 53 -0.01 24.38 -0.71
CA LEU A 53 -1.38 23.90 -0.63
C LEU A 53 -2.34 24.92 -1.27
N ALA A 54 -2.28 26.18 -0.85
CA ALA A 54 -3.11 27.25 -1.40
C ALA A 54 -2.87 27.50 -2.90
N ALA A 55 -1.65 27.30 -3.40
CA ALA A 55 -1.34 27.51 -4.81
C ALA A 55 -1.76 26.34 -5.71
N VAL A 56 -1.65 25.10 -5.22
CA VAL A 56 -1.80 23.89 -6.05
C VAL A 56 -3.17 23.23 -5.85
N MET A 57 -3.71 23.24 -4.63
CA MET A 57 -5.00 22.65 -4.27
C MET A 57 -5.83 23.67 -3.46
N PRO A 58 -6.16 24.85 -4.03
CA PRO A 58 -6.80 25.95 -3.31
C PRO A 58 -8.13 25.55 -2.65
N GLU A 59 -8.89 24.63 -3.24
CA GLU A 59 -10.16 24.14 -2.70
C GLU A 59 -9.99 23.38 -1.38
N MET A 60 -8.79 22.86 -1.09
CA MET A 60 -8.48 22.18 0.17
C MET A 60 -8.11 23.14 1.30
N GLN A 61 -7.80 24.42 0.99
CA GLN A 61 -7.36 25.39 1.99
C GLN A 61 -8.37 25.57 3.15
N PRO A 62 -9.69 25.75 2.90
CA PRO A 62 -10.66 25.87 3.98
C PRO A 62 -10.80 24.58 4.80
N LEU A 63 -10.60 23.41 4.20
CA LEU A 63 -10.62 22.14 4.93
C LEU A 63 -9.39 21.99 5.81
N TYR A 64 -8.22 22.36 5.31
CA TYR A 64 -6.99 22.37 6.08
C TYR A 64 -7.11 23.26 7.33
N GLU A 65 -7.69 24.44 7.21
CA GLU A 65 -7.94 25.34 8.34
C GLU A 65 -8.85 24.70 9.39
N ARG A 66 -9.95 24.06 8.96
CA ARG A 66 -10.85 23.32 9.86
C ARG A 66 -10.17 22.12 10.52
N PHE A 67 -9.33 21.39 9.80
CA PHE A 67 -8.54 20.30 10.39
C PHE A 67 -7.56 20.85 11.42
N LEU A 68 -6.89 21.97 11.13
CA LEU A 68 -5.95 22.62 12.03
C LEU A 68 -6.62 23.01 13.36
N GLU A 69 -7.77 23.68 13.28
CA GLU A 69 -8.60 24.02 14.46
C GLU A 69 -8.97 22.76 15.25
N ALA A 70 -9.41 21.69 14.59
CA ALA A 70 -9.76 20.43 15.23
C ALA A 70 -8.56 19.72 15.90
N THR A 71 -7.32 20.06 15.52
CA THR A 71 -6.10 19.56 16.17
C THR A 71 -5.57 20.47 17.29
N ASN A 72 -6.37 21.45 17.73
CA ASN A 72 -5.96 22.50 18.67
C ASN A 72 -4.67 23.20 18.22
N ASP A 73 -4.58 23.52 16.92
CA ASP A 73 -3.46 24.23 16.31
C ASP A 73 -2.08 23.59 16.56
N CYS A 74 -2.02 22.25 16.71
CA CYS A 74 -0.77 21.55 16.95
C CYS A 74 0.23 21.78 15.79
N PRO A 75 1.40 22.42 16.00
CA PRO A 75 2.29 22.80 14.90
C PRO A 75 2.81 21.62 14.06
N VAL A 76 3.02 20.47 14.70
CA VAL A 76 3.45 19.24 14.01
C VAL A 76 2.32 18.70 13.13
N ALA A 77 1.09 18.71 13.64
CA ALA A 77 -0.09 18.31 12.85
C ALA A 77 -0.31 19.30 11.71
N ALA A 78 -0.21 20.60 11.98
CA ALA A 78 -0.33 21.65 10.99
C ALA A 78 0.59 21.40 9.79
N GLN A 79 1.85 21.01 10.03
CA GLN A 79 2.79 20.73 8.94
C GLN A 79 2.49 19.41 8.24
N PHE A 80 2.23 18.34 8.99
CA PHE A 80 1.84 17.03 8.46
C PHE A 80 0.63 17.15 7.53
N LEU A 81 -0.40 17.86 7.98
CA LEU A 81 -1.68 18.01 7.29
C LEU A 81 -1.57 18.88 6.02
N THR A 82 -0.48 19.61 5.79
CA THR A 82 -0.26 20.26 4.47
C THR A 82 -0.07 19.22 3.36
N GLY A 83 0.39 18.01 3.72
CA GLY A 83 0.76 16.97 2.78
C GLY A 83 1.95 17.30 1.89
N TYR A 84 2.62 18.44 2.09
CA TYR A 84 3.74 18.88 1.27
C TYR A 84 5.08 18.39 1.81
N GLN A 85 5.90 17.79 0.95
CA GLN A 85 7.18 17.16 1.26
C GLN A 85 7.15 16.25 2.51
N PRO A 86 6.24 15.24 2.56
CA PRO A 86 6.23 14.27 3.66
C PRO A 86 7.51 13.40 3.63
N PRO A 87 7.78 12.62 4.69
CA PRO A 87 8.78 11.56 4.64
C PRO A 87 8.54 10.62 3.46
N ALA A 88 9.59 9.92 3.00
CA ALA A 88 9.42 8.85 2.03
C ALA A 88 8.69 7.65 2.66
N TYR A 89 7.73 7.08 1.93
CA TYR A 89 7.03 5.85 2.27
C TYR A 89 6.72 5.04 1.01
N LEU A 90 6.66 3.71 1.16
CA LEU A 90 6.47 2.76 0.08
C LEU A 90 5.18 1.96 0.29
N VAL A 91 4.41 1.80 -0.77
CA VAL A 91 3.19 0.99 -0.80
C VAL A 91 3.25 0.06 -2.01
N SER A 92 3.26 -1.25 -1.78
CA SER A 92 3.37 -2.23 -2.87
C SER A 92 1.99 -2.77 -3.22
N CYS A 93 1.64 -2.87 -4.49
CA CYS A 93 0.26 -3.13 -4.91
C CYS A 93 0.20 -3.81 -6.28
N SER A 94 -0.97 -4.37 -6.60
CA SER A 94 -1.39 -4.73 -7.96
C SER A 94 -2.74 -4.08 -8.24
N GLN A 95 -2.99 -3.65 -9.47
CA GLN A 95 -4.25 -3.02 -9.87
C GLN A 95 -4.68 -3.51 -11.24
N ALA A 96 -6.00 -3.61 -11.43
CA ALA A 96 -6.60 -3.87 -12.73
C ALA A 96 -7.94 -3.14 -12.88
N VAL A 97 -8.28 -2.81 -14.12
CA VAL A 97 -9.57 -2.28 -14.54
C VAL A 97 -10.25 -3.30 -15.44
N LEU A 98 -11.53 -3.52 -15.19
CA LEU A 98 -12.40 -4.30 -16.07
C LEU A 98 -13.50 -3.39 -16.62
N LEU A 99 -13.71 -3.45 -17.94
CA LEU A 99 -14.54 -2.51 -18.70
C LEU A 99 -15.69 -3.25 -19.37
N ASN A 100 -16.57 -3.82 -18.57
CA ASN A 100 -17.83 -4.41 -19.03
C ASN A 100 -19.00 -3.45 -18.72
N ASP A 101 -20.23 -3.94 -18.74
CA ASP A 101 -21.44 -3.15 -18.45
C ASP A 101 -21.41 -2.48 -17.05
N GLU A 102 -20.63 -3.02 -16.11
CA GLU A 102 -20.35 -2.44 -14.79
C GLU A 102 -18.83 -2.23 -14.67
N PRO A 103 -18.29 -1.09 -15.18
CA PRO A 103 -16.87 -0.80 -15.07
C PRO A 103 -16.42 -0.93 -13.62
N LEU A 104 -15.25 -1.53 -13.38
CA LEU A 104 -14.73 -1.68 -12.03
C LEU A 104 -13.22 -1.54 -11.97
N LEU A 105 -12.74 -1.18 -10.79
CA LEU A 105 -11.33 -1.20 -10.43
C LEU A 105 -11.14 -2.18 -9.28
N ILE A 106 -10.15 -3.06 -9.41
CA ILE A 106 -9.71 -3.97 -8.36
C ILE A 106 -8.25 -3.70 -7.99
N ARG A 107 -7.94 -3.74 -6.69
CA ARG A 107 -6.57 -3.60 -6.20
C ARG A 107 -6.25 -4.59 -5.08
N ASN A 108 -4.98 -4.98 -4.99
CA ASN A 108 -4.37 -5.45 -3.74
C ASN A 108 -3.59 -4.30 -3.11
N TYR A 109 -3.67 -4.18 -1.78
CA TYR A 109 -2.82 -3.29 -1.00
C TYR A 109 -1.87 -4.13 -0.15
N ASP A 110 -0.58 -4.10 -0.50
CA ASP A 110 0.47 -4.84 0.20
C ASP A 110 1.29 -3.90 1.10
N LEU A 111 1.25 -4.17 2.41
CA LEU A 111 1.93 -3.40 3.45
C LEU A 111 2.22 -4.31 4.65
N SER A 112 2.98 -3.82 5.62
CA SER A 112 2.89 -4.37 6.97
C SER A 112 1.49 -4.13 7.55
N PRO A 113 0.78 -5.17 8.00
CA PRO A 113 -0.54 -5.01 8.64
C PRO A 113 -0.52 -4.09 9.87
N ASP A 114 0.62 -4.02 10.57
CA ASP A 114 0.76 -3.29 11.83
C ASP A 114 0.84 -1.77 11.64
N ILE A 115 1.11 -1.31 10.41
CA ILE A 115 1.26 0.12 10.09
C ILE A 115 0.13 0.66 9.19
N SER A 116 -0.85 -0.18 8.83
CA SER A 116 -2.01 0.23 8.04
C SER A 116 -3.06 0.92 8.93
N GLU A 117 -3.60 2.04 8.46
CA GLU A 117 -4.67 2.79 9.15
C GLU A 117 -5.96 1.96 9.28
N ASN A 118 -6.19 1.04 8.33
CA ASN A 118 -7.34 0.12 8.29
C ASN A 118 -8.70 0.82 8.50
N LEU A 119 -8.80 2.08 8.07
CA LEU A 119 -9.99 2.91 8.16
C LEU A 119 -10.58 3.10 6.75
N LEU A 120 -11.84 2.72 6.60
CA LEU A 120 -12.69 3.11 5.48
C LEU A 120 -13.57 4.27 5.96
N SER A 121 -13.59 5.38 5.24
CA SER A 121 -14.48 6.49 5.54
C SER A 121 -15.47 6.76 4.41
N GLN A 122 -16.69 7.16 4.78
CA GLN A 122 -17.54 7.98 3.92
C GLN A 122 -17.46 9.41 4.42
N SER A 123 -17.07 10.35 3.57
CA SER A 123 -16.99 11.78 3.88
C SER A 123 -17.76 12.61 2.86
N ASN A 124 -18.07 13.87 3.22
CA ASN A 124 -18.64 14.86 2.30
C ASN A 124 -18.11 16.25 2.69
N TRP A 125 -16.87 16.56 2.30
CA TRP A 125 -16.18 17.77 2.78
C TRP A 125 -16.31 18.96 1.83
N LEU A 126 -16.24 18.74 0.51
CA LEU A 126 -16.37 19.78 -0.51
C LEU A 126 -17.69 19.70 -1.30
N GLY A 127 -18.74 19.14 -0.69
CA GLY A 127 -20.01 18.87 -1.37
C GLY A 127 -19.98 17.62 -2.26
N GLN A 128 -18.86 16.90 -2.26
CA GLN A 128 -18.68 15.63 -2.93
C GLN A 128 -18.61 14.50 -1.91
N GLU A 129 -19.55 13.55 -1.96
CA GLU A 129 -19.43 12.34 -1.15
C GLU A 129 -18.31 11.44 -1.69
N VAL A 130 -17.44 10.97 -0.79
CA VAL A 130 -16.33 10.07 -1.10
C VAL A 130 -16.34 8.89 -0.14
N ILE A 131 -16.28 7.68 -0.67
CA ILE A 131 -15.98 6.45 0.08
C ILE A 131 -14.54 6.04 -0.25
N GLY A 132 -13.66 5.96 0.73
CA GLY A 132 -12.27 5.60 0.48
C GLY A 132 -11.52 5.08 1.69
N THR A 133 -10.41 4.39 1.40
CA THR A 133 -9.48 3.87 2.40
C THR A 133 -8.53 4.98 2.81
N ASN A 134 -8.60 5.39 4.08
CA ASN A 134 -7.78 6.46 4.62
C ASN A 134 -6.32 6.05 4.72
N GLU A 135 -5.46 7.00 4.42
CA GLU A 135 -4.03 6.95 4.70
C GLU A 135 -3.56 8.38 4.97
N CYS A 136 -2.80 8.57 6.04
CA CYS A 136 -2.41 9.89 6.52
C CYS A 136 -3.63 10.74 6.94
N LEU A 137 -4.54 10.13 7.70
CA LEU A 137 -5.72 10.76 8.29
C LEU A 137 -6.77 11.19 7.25
N TRP A 138 -6.61 12.37 6.63
CA TRP A 138 -7.55 12.86 5.61
C TRP A 138 -7.12 12.56 4.18
N GLY A 139 -5.95 11.96 3.99
CA GLY A 139 -5.55 11.40 2.71
C GLY A 139 -6.23 10.06 2.42
N LEU A 140 -6.15 9.62 1.15
CA LEU A 140 -6.74 8.37 0.68
C LEU A 140 -5.74 7.57 -0.15
N ASN A 141 -5.67 6.25 0.06
CA ASN A 141 -4.86 5.37 -0.78
C ASN A 141 -5.65 4.86 -2.00
N ASP A 142 -6.96 4.70 -1.84
CA ASP A 142 -7.95 4.41 -2.88
C ASP A 142 -9.33 4.88 -2.43
N GLY A 143 -10.23 5.02 -3.40
CA GLY A 143 -11.61 5.32 -3.13
C GLY A 143 -12.42 5.60 -4.39
N MET A 144 -13.69 5.88 -4.19
CA MET A 144 -14.62 6.33 -5.21
C MET A 144 -15.43 7.52 -4.70
N ASN A 145 -15.90 8.35 -5.61
CA ASN A 145 -16.79 9.46 -5.28
C ASN A 145 -18.18 9.28 -5.88
N LYS A 146 -19.14 10.07 -5.39
CA LYS A 146 -20.55 9.99 -5.78
C LYS A 146 -20.80 10.31 -7.26
N SER A 147 -19.91 11.08 -7.87
CA SER A 147 -19.90 11.38 -9.32
C SER A 147 -19.45 10.19 -10.17
N GLY A 148 -19.04 9.09 -9.52
CA GLY A 148 -18.70 7.84 -10.18
C GLY A 148 -17.28 7.84 -10.74
N LEU A 149 -16.35 8.55 -10.12
CA LEU A 149 -14.91 8.40 -10.35
C LEU A 149 -14.33 7.49 -9.27
N VAL A 150 -13.49 6.53 -9.68
CA VAL A 150 -12.64 5.72 -8.80
C VAL A 150 -11.19 6.05 -9.06
N ALA A 151 -10.39 6.06 -8.00
CA ALA A 151 -8.94 6.16 -8.07
C ALA A 151 -8.30 5.16 -7.11
N SER A 152 -7.20 4.54 -7.52
CA SER A 152 -6.30 3.80 -6.65
C SER A 152 -4.85 4.01 -7.06
N LEU A 153 -3.89 3.73 -6.17
CA LEU A 153 -2.47 3.94 -6.45
C LEU A 153 -1.57 2.72 -6.16
N THR A 154 -0.47 2.61 -6.91
CA THR A 154 0.68 1.76 -6.61
C THR A 154 1.94 2.62 -6.52
N PHE A 155 3.00 2.09 -5.92
CA PHE A 155 4.32 2.74 -5.98
C PHE A 155 4.91 2.70 -7.39
N GLY A 156 5.55 3.79 -7.83
CA GLY A 156 6.08 3.93 -9.19
C GLY A 156 7.46 3.29 -9.44
N GLY A 157 8.09 2.70 -8.42
CA GLY A 157 9.35 1.95 -8.58
C GLY A 157 10.62 2.81 -8.58
N SER A 158 10.57 4.04 -8.05
CA SER A 158 11.73 4.93 -7.91
C SER A 158 11.88 5.45 -6.47
N ASN A 159 13.09 5.32 -5.92
CA ASN A 159 13.44 5.87 -4.60
C ASN A 159 13.73 7.38 -4.61
N LYS A 160 13.57 8.05 -5.76
CA LYS A 160 13.73 9.51 -5.85
C LYS A 160 12.65 10.20 -5.02
N VAL A 161 13.09 11.09 -4.13
CA VAL A 161 12.23 12.02 -3.38
C VAL A 161 12.50 13.42 -3.90
N GLY A 162 11.45 14.16 -4.25
CA GLY A 162 11.54 15.54 -4.73
C GLY A 162 10.57 16.47 -4.02
N LYS A 163 10.36 17.65 -4.61
CA LYS A 163 9.41 18.64 -4.11
C LYS A 163 8.01 18.31 -4.63
N GLY A 164 7.04 18.18 -3.73
CA GLY A 164 5.67 17.88 -4.10
C GLY A 164 4.85 17.37 -2.92
N PHE A 165 3.64 16.91 -3.21
CA PHE A 165 2.69 16.40 -2.22
C PHE A 165 2.80 14.88 -2.05
N GLY A 166 2.44 14.42 -0.86
CA GLY A 166 2.14 13.03 -0.55
C GLY A 166 0.98 12.53 -1.38
N ILE A 167 1.11 11.34 -1.97
CA ILE A 167 0.06 10.79 -2.85
C ILE A 167 -1.31 10.66 -2.15
N PRO A 168 -1.45 10.35 -0.83
CA PRO A 168 -2.75 10.30 -0.19
C PRO A 168 -3.52 11.62 -0.26
N PHE A 169 -2.82 12.75 -0.18
CA PHE A 169 -3.42 14.09 -0.26
C PHE A 169 -3.83 14.43 -1.70
N ILE A 170 -3.02 14.03 -2.68
CA ILE A 170 -3.35 14.17 -4.11
C ILE A 170 -4.60 13.36 -4.45
N MET A 171 -4.68 12.11 -3.96
CA MET A 171 -5.82 11.21 -4.19
C MET A 171 -7.10 11.75 -3.55
N CYS A 172 -7.02 12.24 -2.31
CA CYS A 172 -8.15 12.89 -1.66
C CYS A 172 -8.62 14.10 -2.46
N TYR A 173 -7.71 14.97 -2.90
CA TYR A 173 -8.06 16.12 -3.72
C TYR A 173 -8.73 15.74 -5.05
N VAL A 174 -8.20 14.75 -5.78
CA VAL A 174 -8.80 14.25 -7.01
C VAL A 174 -10.22 13.74 -6.74
N LEU A 175 -10.43 12.92 -5.71
CA LEU A 175 -11.75 12.36 -5.41
C LEU A 175 -12.74 13.40 -4.88
N GLN A 176 -12.27 14.47 -4.24
CA GLN A 176 -13.12 15.57 -3.76
C GLN A 176 -13.51 16.57 -4.86
N THR A 177 -12.73 16.69 -5.94
CA THR A 177 -12.89 17.79 -6.92
C THR A 177 -13.15 17.36 -8.36
N CYS A 178 -12.90 16.10 -8.71
CA CYS A 178 -13.08 15.58 -10.07
C CYS A 178 -14.28 14.65 -10.15
N GLU A 179 -15.03 14.71 -11.25
CA GLU A 179 -16.22 13.88 -11.49
C GLU A 179 -15.97 12.70 -12.42
N ASN A 180 -14.90 12.76 -13.23
CA ASN A 180 -14.60 11.78 -14.27
C ASN A 180 -13.10 11.69 -14.57
N VAL A 181 -12.71 10.69 -15.36
CA VAL A 181 -11.30 10.41 -15.67
C VAL A 181 -10.60 11.58 -16.35
N LYS A 182 -11.29 12.30 -17.26
CA LYS A 182 -10.69 13.43 -17.98
C LYS A 182 -10.32 14.58 -17.05
N GLN A 183 -11.15 14.91 -16.07
CA GLN A 183 -10.85 15.92 -15.06
C GLN A 183 -9.70 15.48 -14.16
N ALA A 184 -9.72 14.23 -13.70
CA ALA A 184 -8.68 13.66 -12.86
C ALA A 184 -7.30 13.67 -13.54
N ILE A 185 -7.20 13.31 -14.83
CA ILE A 185 -5.95 13.40 -15.59
C ILE A 185 -5.39 14.82 -15.59
N LYS A 186 -6.22 15.85 -15.84
CA LYS A 186 -5.78 17.25 -15.84
C LYS A 186 -5.22 17.68 -14.48
N VAL A 187 -5.84 17.23 -13.40
CA VAL A 187 -5.36 17.48 -12.04
C VAL A 187 -4.03 16.78 -11.79
N LEU A 188 -3.93 15.48 -12.13
CA LEU A 188 -2.71 14.70 -11.93
C LEU A 188 -1.52 15.20 -12.76
N GLN A 189 -1.77 15.80 -13.94
CA GLN A 189 -0.72 16.40 -14.77
C GLN A 189 -0.13 17.69 -14.20
N ARG A 190 -0.84 18.42 -13.34
CA ARG A 190 -0.39 19.71 -12.79
C ARG A 190 0.15 19.63 -11.37
N ILE A 191 -0.28 18.65 -10.56
CA ILE A 191 0.12 18.55 -9.15
C ILE A 191 1.50 17.89 -9.04
N PRO A 192 2.47 18.53 -8.37
CA PRO A 192 3.77 17.92 -8.14
C PRO A 192 3.66 16.80 -7.11
N SER A 193 4.11 15.60 -7.47
CA SER A 193 4.24 14.46 -6.55
C SER A 193 5.63 14.41 -5.94
N HIS A 194 5.73 14.20 -4.62
CA HIS A 194 7.02 14.09 -3.93
C HIS A 194 7.79 12.80 -4.22
N MET A 195 7.11 11.74 -4.70
CA MET A 195 7.69 10.44 -5.06
C MET A 195 7.01 9.87 -6.31
N ALA A 196 7.53 8.75 -6.82
CA ALA A 196 6.96 8.08 -7.97
C ALA A 196 5.75 7.20 -7.60
N TYR A 197 4.64 7.36 -8.31
CA TYR A 197 3.41 6.58 -8.12
C TYR A 197 2.73 6.30 -9.46
N ASN A 198 1.90 5.27 -9.50
CA ASN A 198 0.98 5.03 -10.59
C ASN A 198 -0.45 5.17 -10.06
N VAL A 199 -1.26 6.02 -10.68
CA VAL A 199 -2.66 6.25 -10.30
C VAL A 199 -3.54 5.67 -11.39
N THR A 200 -4.30 4.63 -11.06
CA THR A 200 -5.30 4.05 -11.97
C THR A 200 -6.66 4.64 -11.67
N LEU A 201 -7.31 5.14 -12.72
CA LEU A 201 -8.60 5.80 -12.71
C LEU A 201 -9.60 5.01 -13.55
N VAL A 202 -10.86 4.93 -13.11
CA VAL A 202 -11.99 4.50 -13.93
C VAL A 202 -13.23 5.30 -13.53
N ASP A 203 -14.10 5.63 -14.49
CA ASP A 203 -15.37 6.27 -14.20
C ASP A 203 -16.59 5.41 -14.59
N ARG A 204 -17.78 5.85 -14.16
CA ARG A 204 -19.07 5.17 -14.41
C ARG A 204 -19.41 4.98 -15.89
N GLN A 205 -18.76 5.73 -16.80
CA GLN A 205 -18.96 5.61 -18.25
C GLN A 205 -17.98 4.59 -18.87
N GLY A 206 -17.07 4.04 -18.06
CA GLY A 206 -16.04 3.11 -18.53
C GLY A 206 -14.82 3.79 -19.15
N ASP A 207 -14.67 5.12 -19.04
CA ASP A 207 -13.39 5.75 -19.35
C ASP A 207 -12.39 5.40 -18.24
N PHE A 208 -11.13 5.15 -18.59
CA PHE A 208 -10.11 4.70 -17.64
C PHE A 208 -8.71 5.12 -18.05
N ALA A 209 -7.84 5.45 -17.10
CA ALA A 209 -6.45 5.78 -17.43
C ALA A 209 -5.53 5.39 -16.28
N THR A 210 -4.28 5.07 -16.63
CA THR A 210 -3.20 4.90 -15.66
C THR A 210 -2.24 6.07 -15.81
N VAL A 211 -2.11 6.88 -14.77
CA VAL A 211 -1.28 8.10 -14.76
C VAL A 211 -0.06 7.88 -13.87
N MET A 212 1.11 7.88 -14.48
CA MET A 212 2.39 7.71 -13.81
C MET A 212 2.93 9.09 -13.40
N LEU A 213 3.09 9.29 -12.10
CA LEU A 213 3.62 10.52 -11.50
C LEU A 213 5.07 10.27 -11.04
N ALA A 214 5.94 11.25 -11.20
CA ALA A 214 7.28 11.21 -10.61
C ALA A 214 7.77 12.63 -10.30
N PRO A 215 8.69 12.81 -9.33
CA PRO A 215 9.17 14.12 -8.97
C PRO A 215 10.00 14.74 -10.10
N ASP A 216 9.72 16.02 -10.39
CA ASP A 216 10.36 16.81 -11.44
C ASP A 216 10.22 16.21 -12.85
N GLN A 217 9.16 15.42 -13.09
CA GLN A 217 8.85 14.82 -14.38
C GLN A 217 7.40 15.10 -14.77
N PRO A 218 7.10 15.29 -16.06
CA PRO A 218 5.72 15.36 -16.52
C PRO A 218 5.02 14.02 -16.27
N ALA A 219 3.74 14.07 -15.92
CA ALA A 219 2.95 12.86 -15.77
C ALA A 219 2.81 12.13 -17.11
N ILE A 220 2.94 10.79 -17.10
CA ILE A 220 2.73 9.94 -18.27
C ILE A 220 1.34 9.32 -18.16
N VAL A 221 0.50 9.56 -19.15
CA VAL A 221 -0.87 9.00 -19.20
C VAL A 221 -0.88 7.82 -20.16
N THR A 222 -1.33 6.66 -19.66
CA THR A 222 -1.48 5.45 -20.46
C THR A 222 -2.90 4.90 -20.38
N ARG A 223 -3.22 3.97 -21.27
CA ARG A 223 -4.45 3.15 -21.24
C ARG A 223 -4.13 1.71 -20.84
N GLU A 224 -3.10 1.50 -20.01
CA GLU A 224 -2.80 0.17 -19.47
C GLU A 224 -3.88 -0.22 -18.46
N ARG A 225 -4.57 -1.33 -18.72
CA ARG A 225 -5.67 -1.84 -17.88
C ARG A 225 -5.19 -2.42 -16.56
N CYS A 226 -3.90 -2.67 -16.39
CA CYS A 226 -3.33 -3.13 -15.14
C CYS A 226 -1.96 -2.48 -14.91
N ILE A 227 -1.58 -2.35 -13.64
CA ILE A 227 -0.25 -1.88 -13.26
C ILE A 227 0.14 -2.44 -11.89
N THR A 228 1.45 -2.57 -11.68
CA THR A 228 2.05 -3.00 -10.42
C THR A 228 3.00 -1.91 -9.93
N ASN A 229 4.21 -2.23 -9.46
CA ASN A 229 5.07 -1.31 -8.71
C ASN A 229 6.26 -0.74 -9.51
N HIS A 230 6.06 -0.52 -10.81
CA HIS A 230 7.01 0.13 -11.70
C HIS A 230 6.27 1.01 -12.70
N GLN A 231 7.00 1.92 -13.35
CA GLN A 231 6.52 2.74 -14.45
C GLN A 231 6.94 2.11 -15.79
N THR A 232 7.24 2.92 -16.81
CA THR A 232 7.68 2.46 -18.14
C THR A 232 8.93 1.57 -18.13
N LYS A 233 9.76 1.65 -17.08
CA LYS A 233 10.93 0.79 -16.88
C LYS A 233 11.21 0.57 -15.40
N VAL A 234 11.91 -0.51 -15.09
CA VAL A 234 12.44 -0.75 -13.74
C VAL A 234 13.64 0.16 -13.50
N THR A 235 13.48 1.13 -12.60
CA THR A 235 14.58 2.01 -12.16
C THR A 235 15.20 1.60 -10.83
N TRP A 236 14.54 0.71 -10.08
CA TRP A 236 15.00 0.21 -8.79
C TRP A 236 14.92 -1.33 -8.73
N PRO A 237 15.95 -2.05 -9.23
CA PRO A 237 15.91 -3.50 -9.38
C PRO A 237 15.62 -4.27 -8.08
N GLN A 238 16.16 -3.84 -6.95
CA GLN A 238 15.95 -4.50 -5.66
C GLN A 238 14.47 -4.46 -5.24
N GLN A 239 13.80 -3.32 -5.43
CA GLN A 239 12.38 -3.18 -5.14
C GLN A 239 11.53 -3.99 -6.15
N ALA A 240 11.94 -4.05 -7.42
CA ALA A 240 11.24 -4.84 -8.43
C ALA A 240 11.25 -6.34 -8.11
N VAL A 241 12.37 -6.86 -7.59
CA VAL A 241 12.50 -8.24 -7.09
C VAL A 241 11.64 -8.44 -5.84
N PHE A 242 11.76 -7.57 -4.83
CA PHE A 242 11.01 -7.67 -3.58
C PHE A 242 9.50 -7.70 -3.81
N SER A 243 9.00 -6.79 -4.65
CA SER A 243 7.57 -6.66 -4.95
C SER A 243 7.08 -7.61 -6.04
N LYS A 244 7.97 -8.40 -6.67
CA LYS A 244 7.67 -9.25 -7.83
C LYS A 244 6.92 -8.50 -8.93
N THR A 245 7.29 -7.24 -9.15
CA THR A 245 6.46 -6.31 -9.94
C THR A 245 6.28 -6.77 -11.39
N LEU A 246 7.33 -7.32 -12.00
CA LEU A 246 7.30 -7.79 -13.38
C LEU A 246 6.47 -9.07 -13.52
N GLU A 247 6.66 -10.05 -12.64
CA GLU A 247 5.88 -11.30 -12.59
C GLU A 247 4.38 -11.02 -12.45
N ARG A 248 4.01 -10.17 -11.48
CA ARG A 248 2.60 -9.80 -11.26
C ARG A 248 2.01 -9.01 -12.42
N LYS A 249 2.80 -8.18 -13.11
CA LYS A 249 2.36 -7.42 -14.28
C LYS A 249 2.11 -8.35 -15.46
N GLN A 250 3.06 -9.22 -15.76
CA GLN A 250 2.94 -10.21 -16.83
C GLN A 250 1.70 -11.09 -16.61
N PHE A 251 1.51 -11.59 -15.38
CA PHE A 251 0.34 -12.39 -15.04
C PHE A 251 -0.99 -11.64 -15.29
N LEU A 252 -1.07 -10.36 -14.92
CA LEU A 252 -2.25 -9.53 -15.17
C LEU A 252 -2.45 -9.22 -16.65
N ASP A 253 -1.38 -8.96 -17.40
CA ASP A 253 -1.46 -8.71 -18.85
C ASP A 253 -2.02 -9.94 -19.58
N GLU A 254 -1.49 -11.13 -19.28
CA GLU A 254 -1.98 -12.40 -19.82
C GLU A 254 -3.45 -12.65 -19.44
N LEU A 255 -3.79 -12.43 -18.17
CA LEU A 255 -5.16 -12.60 -17.67
C LEU A 255 -6.15 -11.67 -18.38
N LEU A 256 -5.77 -10.42 -18.66
CA LEU A 256 -6.65 -9.42 -19.29
C LEU A 256 -6.62 -9.44 -20.83
N THR A 257 -5.87 -10.33 -21.47
CA THR A 257 -5.76 -10.41 -22.93
C THR A 257 -7.07 -10.88 -23.60
N GLY A 258 -7.90 -11.66 -22.91
CA GLY A 258 -9.17 -12.17 -23.44
C GLY A 258 -10.38 -11.27 -23.20
N ASP A 259 -11.33 -11.28 -24.15
CA ASP A 259 -12.57 -10.48 -24.09
C ASP A 259 -13.63 -11.06 -23.14
N THR A 260 -13.40 -12.24 -22.57
CA THR A 260 -14.35 -12.95 -21.71
C THR A 260 -14.10 -12.74 -20.21
N MET A 261 -13.19 -11.83 -19.84
CA MET A 261 -12.88 -11.61 -18.43
C MET A 261 -14.08 -11.03 -17.68
N SER A 262 -14.40 -11.61 -16.54
CA SER A 262 -15.47 -11.15 -15.66
C SER A 262 -14.94 -10.89 -14.25
N GLU A 263 -15.75 -10.25 -13.41
CA GLU A 263 -15.35 -9.86 -12.06
C GLU A 263 -14.94 -11.05 -11.19
N GLN A 264 -15.68 -12.16 -11.23
CA GLN A 264 -15.44 -13.28 -10.32
C GLN A 264 -14.08 -13.97 -10.58
N PRO A 265 -13.70 -14.36 -11.81
CA PRO A 265 -12.37 -14.88 -12.10
C PRO A 265 -11.25 -13.89 -11.77
N LEU A 266 -11.42 -12.60 -12.10
CA LEU A 266 -10.42 -11.57 -11.80
C LEU A 266 -10.23 -11.42 -10.28
N ARG A 267 -11.31 -11.35 -9.51
CA ARG A 267 -11.26 -11.31 -8.05
C ARG A 267 -10.59 -12.55 -7.47
N ASN A 268 -10.92 -13.74 -7.97
CA ASN A 268 -10.29 -14.99 -7.52
C ASN A 268 -8.77 -14.95 -7.76
N ALA A 269 -8.32 -14.39 -8.88
CA ALA A 269 -6.89 -14.22 -9.17
C ALA A 269 -6.22 -13.25 -8.18
N PHE A 270 -6.87 -12.14 -7.81
CA PHE A 270 -6.35 -11.22 -6.79
C PHE A 270 -6.27 -11.82 -5.38
N LEU A 271 -7.11 -12.82 -5.09
CA LEU A 271 -7.14 -13.55 -3.82
C LEU A 271 -6.23 -14.79 -3.81
N ALA A 272 -5.36 -14.96 -4.81
CA ALA A 272 -4.41 -16.06 -4.91
C ALA A 272 -3.02 -15.56 -5.37
N PRO A 273 -1.94 -16.32 -5.09
CA PRO A 273 -0.64 -16.07 -5.73
C PRO A 273 -0.76 -16.13 -7.26
N PRO A 274 0.00 -15.32 -8.01
CA PRO A 274 1.08 -14.45 -7.53
C PRO A 274 0.63 -13.05 -7.07
N LEU A 275 -0.65 -12.71 -7.18
CA LEU A 275 -1.15 -11.36 -6.84
C LEU A 275 -1.35 -11.15 -5.34
N LEU A 276 -1.81 -12.18 -4.63
CA LEU A 276 -1.91 -12.17 -3.18
C LEU A 276 -0.52 -12.41 -2.57
N SER A 277 0.03 -11.40 -1.90
CA SER A 277 1.30 -11.48 -1.19
C SER A 277 1.12 -12.15 0.18
N GLY A 278 1.85 -13.24 0.40
CA GLY A 278 1.80 -14.05 1.63
C GLY A 278 2.98 -13.89 2.58
N ASN A 279 3.84 -12.89 2.38
CA ASN A 279 5.13 -12.76 3.09
C ASN A 279 5.02 -12.24 4.54
N TYR A 280 3.94 -12.58 5.26
CA TYR A 280 3.65 -12.03 6.58
C TYR A 280 4.73 -12.34 7.64
N THR A 281 5.52 -13.40 7.44
CA THR A 281 6.70 -13.70 8.27
C THR A 281 7.78 -12.62 8.20
N GLN A 282 7.81 -11.82 7.12
CA GLN A 282 8.66 -10.64 6.95
C GLN A 282 7.90 -9.33 7.20
N GLN A 283 6.77 -9.39 7.92
CA GLN A 283 5.90 -8.23 8.19
C GLN A 283 5.41 -7.54 6.90
N PHE A 284 5.15 -8.29 5.83
CA PHE A 284 4.67 -7.73 4.57
C PHE A 284 3.69 -8.68 3.88
N GLY A 285 2.51 -8.21 3.51
CA GLY A 285 1.55 -9.05 2.80
C GLY A 285 0.36 -8.25 2.32
N THR A 286 -0.53 -8.89 1.58
CA THR A 286 -1.76 -8.22 1.13
C THR A 286 -2.67 -7.98 2.33
N VAL A 287 -2.84 -6.71 2.70
CA VAL A 287 -3.70 -6.28 3.81
C VAL A 287 -5.18 -6.40 3.43
N TYR A 288 -5.53 -6.07 2.18
CA TYR A 288 -6.87 -6.29 1.61
C TYR A 288 -6.84 -6.34 0.08
N THR A 289 -7.86 -6.98 -0.50
CA THR A 289 -8.28 -6.78 -1.89
C THR A 289 -9.53 -5.90 -1.92
N ALA A 290 -9.51 -4.79 -2.63
CA ALA A 290 -10.67 -3.90 -2.78
C ALA A 290 -11.21 -3.95 -4.21
N VAL A 291 -12.53 -3.99 -4.37
CA VAL A 291 -13.24 -3.86 -5.64
C VAL A 291 -14.18 -2.66 -5.56
N TYR A 292 -14.05 -1.73 -6.51
CA TYR A 292 -14.85 -0.52 -6.63
C TYR A 292 -15.66 -0.53 -7.92
N LYS A 293 -16.95 -0.19 -7.82
CA LYS A 293 -17.94 -0.22 -8.90
C LYS A 293 -18.59 1.16 -9.04
N PRO A 294 -18.03 2.07 -9.86
CA PRO A 294 -18.49 3.46 -9.95
C PRO A 294 -19.91 3.64 -10.47
N LEU A 295 -20.40 2.75 -11.33
CA LEU A 295 -21.75 2.85 -11.88
C LEU A 295 -22.80 2.52 -10.81
N SER A 296 -22.62 1.40 -10.11
CA SER A 296 -23.45 0.99 -8.98
C SER A 296 -23.21 1.81 -7.70
N GLY A 297 -22.08 2.53 -7.61
CA GLY A 297 -21.70 3.29 -6.41
C GLY A 297 -21.43 2.40 -5.19
N THR A 298 -20.86 1.21 -5.42
CA THR A 298 -20.58 0.21 -4.38
C THR A 298 -19.11 -0.19 -4.36
N MET A 299 -18.64 -0.63 -3.20
CA MET A 299 -17.31 -1.21 -3.05
C MET A 299 -17.35 -2.37 -2.06
N ALA A 300 -16.36 -3.26 -2.15
CA ALA A 300 -16.18 -4.34 -1.20
C ALA A 300 -14.71 -4.64 -0.93
N TYR A 301 -14.41 -4.97 0.33
CA TYR A 301 -13.17 -5.64 0.69
C TYR A 301 -13.33 -7.16 0.67
N HIS A 302 -12.28 -7.83 0.23
CA HIS A 302 -12.20 -9.27 0.14
C HIS A 302 -10.90 -9.78 0.78
N TRP A 303 -11.02 -10.94 1.44
CA TRP A 303 -9.91 -11.73 1.97
C TRP A 303 -10.20 -13.21 1.71
N PRO A 304 -9.16 -14.07 1.58
CA PRO A 304 -9.37 -15.51 1.40
C PRO A 304 -10.23 -16.12 2.50
N GLY A 305 -11.28 -16.86 2.09
CA GLY A 305 -12.26 -17.54 2.99
C GLY A 305 -13.14 -16.64 3.85
N GLU A 306 -13.02 -15.33 3.72
CA GLU A 306 -13.86 -14.37 4.44
C GLU A 306 -15.06 -13.96 3.60
N LYS A 307 -16.20 -13.72 4.26
CA LYS A 307 -17.31 -13.02 3.60
C LYS A 307 -16.88 -11.60 3.25
N ALA A 308 -17.20 -11.18 2.02
CA ALA A 308 -16.95 -9.83 1.54
C ALA A 308 -17.56 -8.79 2.48
N TRP A 309 -16.84 -7.70 2.73
CA TRP A 309 -17.30 -6.59 3.55
C TRP A 309 -17.67 -5.43 2.63
N GLN A 310 -18.96 -5.24 2.44
CA GLN A 310 -19.53 -4.41 1.38
C GLN A 310 -20.02 -3.07 1.91
N HIS A 311 -19.82 -2.02 1.12
CA HIS A 311 -20.27 -0.66 1.39
C HIS A 311 -20.74 0.00 0.09
N GLY A 312 -21.53 1.07 0.20
CA GLY A 312 -21.92 1.87 -0.96
C GLY A 312 -22.58 3.16 -0.52
N PHE A 313 -22.72 4.12 -1.42
CA PHE A 313 -23.26 5.44 -1.06
C PHE A 313 -24.72 5.39 -0.57
N ALA A 314 -25.51 4.40 -1.02
CA ALA A 314 -26.91 4.27 -0.62
C ALA A 314 -27.10 3.64 0.77
N ASP A 315 -26.15 2.83 1.24
CA ASP A 315 -26.26 2.08 2.51
C ASP A 315 -24.89 1.93 3.18
N PHE A 316 -24.19 3.04 3.35
CA PHE A 316 -22.94 3.03 4.10
C PHE A 316 -23.23 2.86 5.59
N ARG A 317 -22.73 1.78 6.17
CA ARG A 317 -22.90 1.45 7.59
C ARG A 317 -21.57 1.52 8.33
N GLU A 318 -21.59 2.24 9.46
CA GLU A 318 -20.48 2.24 10.40
C GLU A 318 -20.37 0.87 11.07
N THR A 319 -19.29 0.16 10.76
CA THR A 319 -19.10 -1.24 11.18
C THR A 319 -17.62 -1.53 11.41
N THR A 320 -17.34 -2.66 12.05
CA THR A 320 -15.98 -3.17 12.25
C THR A 320 -15.90 -4.59 11.72
N LYS A 321 -14.79 -4.94 11.07
CA LYS A 321 -14.50 -6.32 10.66
C LYS A 321 -13.09 -6.70 11.06
N THR A 322 -12.96 -7.81 11.79
CA THR A 322 -11.66 -8.38 12.15
C THR A 322 -11.40 -9.61 11.28
N VAL A 323 -10.21 -9.65 10.68
CA VAL A 323 -9.75 -10.76 9.83
C VAL A 323 -8.41 -11.29 10.30
N ARG A 324 -8.09 -12.53 9.93
CA ARG A 324 -6.78 -13.14 10.19
C ARG A 324 -5.98 -13.19 8.90
N LEU A 325 -5.08 -12.23 8.72
CA LEU A 325 -4.21 -12.20 7.56
C LEU A 325 -3.25 -13.40 7.58
N GLY A 326 -3.00 -13.96 6.38
CA GLY A 326 -2.06 -15.07 6.15
C GLY A 326 -2.49 -16.46 6.60
N GLN A 327 -3.72 -16.67 7.06
CA GLN A 327 -4.24 -18.04 7.16
C GLN A 327 -4.52 -18.57 5.74
N GLN A 328 -3.76 -19.58 5.30
CA GLN A 328 -4.16 -20.34 4.12
C GLN A 328 -5.47 -21.06 4.42
N THR A 329 -6.52 -20.70 3.69
CA THR A 329 -7.75 -21.49 3.68
C THR A 329 -7.50 -22.66 2.77
N ASN A 330 -7.26 -23.86 3.31
CA ASN A 330 -7.31 -25.10 2.54
C ASN A 330 -8.70 -25.18 1.88
N PRO A 331 -8.82 -25.07 0.55
CA PRO A 331 -10.09 -25.34 -0.11
C PRO A 331 -10.34 -26.85 0.01
N GLY A 332 -11.53 -27.20 0.51
CA GLY A 332 -12.07 -28.55 0.71
C GLY A 332 -11.33 -29.74 0.11
N LYS A 333 -11.08 -30.74 0.97
CA LYS A 333 -10.94 -32.15 0.59
C LYS A 333 -12.08 -32.55 -0.36
N GLN A 334 -11.79 -32.69 -1.65
CA GLN A 334 -12.48 -33.65 -2.50
C GLN A 334 -11.69 -34.97 -2.46
N ALA A 335 -12.43 -36.06 -2.37
CA ALA A 335 -11.96 -37.36 -1.92
C ALA A 335 -10.92 -38.00 -2.84
N ASP A 336 -9.75 -38.35 -2.29
CA ASP A 336 -8.89 -39.40 -2.84
C ASP A 336 -9.26 -40.76 -2.21
N PRO A 337 -9.40 -41.84 -2.99
CA PRO A 337 -9.56 -43.17 -2.44
C PRO A 337 -8.20 -43.73 -1.98
N VAL A 338 -8.15 -44.00 -0.67
CA VAL A 338 -7.46 -45.11 0.02
C VAL A 338 -5.99 -45.39 -0.35
N MET A 339 -5.09 -45.06 0.58
CA MET A 339 -4.17 -46.05 1.18
C MET A 339 -3.89 -45.70 2.65
N ALA A 340 -3.94 -46.73 3.50
CA ALA A 340 -3.81 -46.69 4.95
C ALA A 340 -2.33 -46.81 5.41
N PRO A 341 -2.03 -46.85 6.72
CA PRO A 341 -1.41 -45.76 7.47
C PRO A 341 0.05 -46.06 7.85
N ALA A 342 0.87 -45.02 8.06
CA ALA A 342 2.17 -45.17 8.72
C ALA A 342 2.30 -44.17 9.87
N ALA A 343 2.18 -44.74 11.07
CA ALA A 343 2.79 -44.39 12.36
C ALA A 343 3.06 -42.93 12.73
N LEU A 344 2.51 -42.54 13.87
CA LEU A 344 3.07 -41.54 14.78
C LEU A 344 4.50 -41.90 15.16
N VAL A 345 5.45 -41.03 14.84
CA VAL A 345 6.79 -40.92 15.45
C VAL A 345 7.04 -39.41 15.53
N GLY A 346 7.09 -38.80 16.71
CA GLY A 346 8.22 -38.85 17.65
C GLY A 346 9.10 -37.62 17.38
N HIS A 347 9.21 -36.71 18.35
CA HIS A 347 10.12 -35.56 18.28
C HIS A 347 11.53 -36.02 17.83
N ALA A 348 12.06 -35.39 16.79
CA ALA A 348 13.42 -35.59 16.31
C ALA A 348 14.08 -34.23 16.05
N ASP A 349 15.35 -34.16 16.44
CA ASP A 349 16.19 -32.98 16.59
C ASP A 349 16.34 -32.11 15.33
N SER A 350 16.52 -30.82 15.60
CA SER A 350 16.93 -29.77 14.67
C SER A 350 18.38 -29.96 14.23
N ASP A 351 18.62 -30.61 13.09
CA ASP A 351 19.91 -30.48 12.41
C ASP A 351 19.82 -30.82 10.91
N HIS A 352 19.46 -29.82 10.10
CA HIS A 352 19.58 -29.90 8.65
C HIS A 352 20.51 -28.79 8.19
N SER A 353 21.69 -29.18 7.72
CA SER A 353 22.64 -28.29 7.08
C SER A 353 22.02 -27.66 5.82
N LEU A 354 22.26 -26.36 5.63
CA LEU A 354 21.78 -25.62 4.48
C LEU A 354 22.37 -26.20 3.18
N PRO A 355 21.51 -26.52 2.19
CA PRO A 355 21.98 -26.89 0.86
C PRO A 355 22.89 -25.80 0.26
N ALA A 356 23.91 -26.20 -0.49
CA ALA A 356 24.87 -25.28 -1.09
C ALA A 356 24.22 -24.18 -1.95
N THR A 357 23.12 -24.51 -2.63
CA THR A 357 22.32 -23.56 -3.43
C THR A 357 21.67 -22.48 -2.56
N ILE A 358 21.13 -22.85 -1.40
CA ILE A 358 20.54 -21.90 -0.45
C ILE A 358 21.63 -21.03 0.18
N ARG A 359 22.78 -21.60 0.57
CA ARG A 359 23.91 -20.81 1.07
C ARG A 359 24.41 -19.80 0.05
N GLN A 360 24.47 -20.17 -1.23
CA GLN A 360 24.87 -19.26 -2.30
C GLN A 360 23.87 -18.12 -2.50
N GLN A 361 22.57 -18.39 -2.39
CA GLN A 361 21.53 -17.36 -2.44
C GLN A 361 21.61 -16.39 -1.25
N LEU A 362 21.80 -16.92 -0.03
CA LEU A 362 22.01 -16.09 1.18
C LEU A 362 23.27 -15.22 1.03
N LEU A 363 24.37 -15.80 0.54
CA LEU A 363 25.61 -15.08 0.27
C LEU A 363 25.40 -13.97 -0.77
N GLN A 364 24.69 -14.23 -1.87
CA GLN A 364 24.38 -13.22 -2.89
C GLN A 364 23.57 -12.05 -2.30
N GLY A 365 22.64 -12.33 -1.39
CA GLY A 365 21.90 -11.30 -0.67
C GLY A 365 22.79 -10.42 0.22
N LEU A 366 23.86 -10.98 0.77
CA LEU A 366 24.80 -10.25 1.65
C LEU A 366 25.92 -9.54 0.89
N VAL A 367 26.35 -10.04 -0.27
CA VAL A 367 27.50 -9.50 -1.03
C VAL A 367 27.34 -8.01 -1.34
N TYR A 368 26.11 -7.57 -1.63
CA TYR A 368 25.80 -6.17 -1.94
C TYR A 368 25.45 -5.32 -0.73
N LEU A 369 25.44 -5.89 0.49
CA LEU A 369 25.18 -5.17 1.72
C LEU A 369 26.44 -4.36 2.12
N PRO A 370 26.38 -3.00 2.12
CA PRO A 370 27.51 -2.16 2.51
C PRO A 370 27.85 -2.33 4.00
N ALA A 371 29.13 -2.27 4.35
CA ALA A 371 29.56 -2.28 5.76
C ALA A 371 28.97 -1.11 6.56
N SER A 372 28.68 0.02 5.90
CA SER A 372 28.17 1.24 6.52
C SER A 372 26.71 1.19 6.98
N VAL A 373 25.96 0.14 6.65
CA VAL A 373 24.52 0.05 6.96
C VAL A 373 24.18 -1.01 8.01
N VAL A 374 25.19 -1.66 8.59
CA VAL A 374 25.02 -2.73 9.60
C VAL A 374 25.64 -2.32 10.93
N GLY A 375 25.13 -2.88 12.03
CA GLY A 375 25.59 -2.55 13.38
C GLY A 375 26.95 -3.15 13.73
N GLN A 376 27.27 -4.33 13.17
CA GLN A 376 28.57 -4.99 13.29
C GLN A 376 29.14 -5.33 11.90
N PRO A 377 29.94 -4.44 11.28
CA PRO A 377 30.55 -4.67 9.96
C PRO A 377 31.45 -5.91 9.90
N ASP A 378 32.16 -6.20 10.98
CA ASP A 378 33.06 -7.36 11.07
C ASP A 378 32.28 -8.68 11.13
N ALA A 379 31.14 -8.70 11.83
CA ALA A 379 30.23 -9.84 11.83
C ALA A 379 29.67 -10.12 10.43
N LEU A 380 29.39 -9.08 9.63
CA LEU A 380 28.95 -9.24 8.24
C LEU A 380 30.03 -9.92 7.37
N GLN A 381 31.29 -9.55 7.55
CA GLN A 381 32.39 -10.19 6.82
C GLN A 381 32.63 -11.63 7.27
N LYS A 382 32.50 -11.90 8.58
CA LYS A 382 32.59 -13.24 9.15
C LYS A 382 31.50 -14.16 8.60
N LEU A 383 30.24 -13.73 8.57
CA LEU A 383 29.13 -14.49 8.01
C LEU A 383 29.31 -14.76 6.50
N LYS A 384 29.76 -13.76 5.72
CA LYS A 384 30.09 -13.95 4.29
C LYS A 384 31.18 -15.01 4.09
N LYS A 385 32.18 -15.07 4.98
CA LYS A 385 33.25 -16.07 4.92
C LYS A 385 32.71 -17.47 5.22
N ILE A 386 31.92 -17.61 6.28
CA ILE A 386 31.34 -18.88 6.71
C ILE A 386 30.43 -19.48 5.62
N LEU A 387 29.52 -18.67 5.05
CA LEU A 387 28.65 -19.09 3.95
C LEU A 387 29.41 -19.55 2.68
N ARG A 388 30.67 -19.10 2.50
CA ARG A 388 31.54 -19.52 1.38
C ARG A 388 32.30 -20.81 1.67
N SER A 389 32.63 -21.10 2.92
CA SER A 389 33.60 -22.14 3.27
C SER A 389 33.02 -23.35 4.00
N GLU A 390 31.93 -23.22 4.75
CA GLU A 390 31.43 -24.29 5.60
C GLU A 390 30.36 -25.14 4.92
N ASN A 391 30.53 -26.47 4.96
CA ASN A 391 29.59 -27.42 4.39
C ASN A 391 28.45 -27.80 5.34
N SER A 392 28.62 -27.57 6.64
CA SER A 392 27.63 -27.77 7.70
C SER A 392 27.30 -26.43 8.33
N PHE A 393 26.36 -25.70 7.74
CA PHE A 393 25.89 -24.41 8.25
C PHE A 393 24.37 -24.47 8.33
N SER A 394 23.77 -24.39 9.51
CA SER A 394 22.33 -24.58 9.70
C SER A 394 21.54 -23.28 9.58
N TRP A 395 20.21 -23.37 9.55
CA TRP A 395 19.34 -22.20 9.66
C TRP A 395 19.47 -21.49 11.01
N GLN A 396 19.75 -22.24 12.08
CA GLN A 396 19.98 -21.68 13.41
C GLN A 396 21.26 -20.85 13.44
N ASP A 397 22.37 -21.37 12.89
CA ASP A 397 23.63 -20.64 12.79
C ASP A 397 23.47 -19.36 11.94
N TYR A 398 22.71 -19.44 10.84
CA TYR A 398 22.42 -18.27 10.03
C TYR A 398 21.63 -17.21 10.80
N ALA A 399 20.60 -17.62 11.55
CA ALA A 399 19.75 -16.72 12.33
C ALA A 399 20.54 -16.01 13.45
N GLU A 400 21.38 -16.74 14.17
CA GLU A 400 22.23 -16.19 15.23
C GLU A 400 23.26 -15.20 14.66
N GLN A 401 23.96 -15.59 13.58
CA GLN A 401 25.00 -14.74 12.99
C GLN A 401 24.44 -13.52 12.25
N ILE A 402 23.29 -13.64 11.58
CA ILE A 402 22.68 -12.48 10.94
C ILE A 402 22.12 -11.51 11.98
N ALA A 403 21.64 -11.99 13.15
CA ALA A 403 21.25 -11.10 14.25
C ALA A 403 22.45 -10.29 14.77
N GLU A 404 23.62 -10.92 14.89
CA GLU A 404 24.87 -10.24 15.27
C GLU A 404 25.25 -9.13 14.28
N VAL A 405 25.08 -9.34 12.97
CA VAL A 405 25.31 -8.31 11.93
C VAL A 405 24.49 -7.03 12.20
N TRP A 406 23.26 -7.19 12.66
CA TRP A 406 22.33 -6.08 12.90
C TRP A 406 22.36 -5.56 14.34
N TYR A 407 23.27 -6.05 15.19
CA TYR A 407 23.41 -5.59 16.56
C TYR A 407 24.12 -4.23 16.63
N TYR A 408 23.43 -3.21 17.14
CA TYR A 408 24.02 -1.92 17.44
C TYR A 408 24.27 -1.85 18.95
N PRO A 409 25.52 -1.68 19.41
CA PRO A 409 25.79 -1.53 20.84
C PRO A 409 25.08 -0.28 21.33
N ALA A 410 24.40 -0.39 22.48
CA ALA A 410 23.81 0.76 23.13
C ALA A 410 24.92 1.78 23.43
N SER A 411 24.80 2.97 22.86
CA SER A 411 25.71 4.11 23.02
C SER A 411 25.68 4.67 24.44
#